data_AF-A0A1X9YZ90-F1
#
_entry.id   AF-A0A1X9YZ90-F1
#
_cell.length_a   1.000
_cell.length_b   1.000
_cell.length_c   1.000
_cell.angle_alpha   90.00
_cell.angle_beta   90.00
_cell.angle_gamma   90.00
#
_symmetry.space_group_name_H-M   'P 1'
#
loop_
_entity.id
_entity.type
_entity.pdbx_description
1 polymer ?
#
loop_
_entity_poly.entity_id
_entity_poly.type
_entity_poly.pdbx_seq_one_letter_code
_entity_poly.pdbx_strand_id
1 'polypeptide(L)'
;MIVFRLAKEEFKTDLLGTGGLYGPGRWHETGTRLLYTAESFSLAKLEVLANSSMLPKNMALVIIEIPDDISLKELTEEDLPDNWADFPPPAALQKIALDWIREGKDLVLKVPSAHSPFERNYLINPLHPDHGRLRIVETRSHFFDKRLKPEEEAKPKPKKKASKSDPADMVVTLKPASGEVRKALIELKAHKLKGKQS
;
A
#
# COMPACT_ATOMS: atom_id res chain seq x y z
N MET A 1 8.14 -3.46 24.27
CA MET A 1 7.29 -2.30 23.88
C MET A 1 6.48 -2.60 22.61
N ILE A 2 5.38 -1.86 22.37
CA ILE A 2 4.56 -1.96 21.15
C ILE A 2 4.79 -0.72 20.28
N VAL A 3 4.97 -0.94 18.98
CA VAL A 3 5.05 0.11 17.96
C VAL A 3 4.08 -0.16 16.81
N PHE A 4 3.71 0.89 16.10
CA PHE A 4 2.67 0.88 15.08
C PHE A 4 3.24 1.24 13.72
N ARG A 5 2.84 0.51 12.68
CA ARG A 5 3.14 0.82 11.30
C ARG A 5 1.86 0.80 10.48
N LEU A 6 1.76 1.75 9.55
CA LEU A 6 0.79 1.67 8.45
C LEU A 6 1.55 1.37 7.16
N ALA A 7 1.22 0.25 6.54
CA ALA A 7 1.81 -0.20 5.28
C ALA A 7 0.71 -0.41 4.24
N LYS A 8 1.08 -0.54 2.97
CA LYS A 8 0.14 -1.09 1.98
C LYS A 8 -0.22 -2.52 2.38
N GLU A 9 -1.46 -2.92 2.11
CA GLU A 9 -2.02 -4.22 2.49
C GLU A 9 -1.13 -5.39 2.00
N GLU A 10 -0.58 -5.29 0.79
CA GLU A 10 0.35 -6.26 0.21
C GLU A 10 1.72 -6.35 0.92
N PHE A 11 2.11 -5.34 1.70
CA PHE A 11 3.38 -5.26 2.43
C PHE A 11 3.21 -5.30 3.94
N LYS A 12 2.03 -5.69 4.44
CA LYS A 12 1.75 -5.71 5.89
C LYS A 12 2.64 -6.65 6.69
N THR A 13 3.23 -7.65 6.06
CA THR A 13 4.19 -8.59 6.67
C THR A 13 5.66 -8.25 6.39
N ASP A 14 5.94 -7.23 5.57
CA ASP A 14 7.31 -6.81 5.27
C ASP A 14 7.91 -6.05 6.46
N LEU A 15 8.72 -6.72 7.27
CA LEU A 15 9.53 -6.08 8.31
C LEU A 15 10.98 -5.81 7.86
N LEU A 16 11.31 -6.07 6.60
CA LEU A 16 12.67 -5.93 6.06
C LEU A 16 12.96 -4.52 5.55
N GLY A 17 12.02 -3.59 5.67
CA GLY A 17 12.19 -2.21 5.19
C GLY A 17 12.38 -2.13 3.67
N THR A 18 11.75 -3.04 2.92
CA THR A 18 12.01 -3.25 1.49
C THR A 18 11.65 -2.01 0.66
N GLY A 19 10.69 -1.20 1.11
CA GLY A 19 10.30 0.05 0.46
C GLY A 19 11.46 1.05 0.29
N GLY A 20 12.40 1.10 1.24
CA GLY A 20 13.55 2.01 1.17
C GLY A 20 14.55 1.67 0.05
N LEU A 21 14.45 0.48 -0.55
CA LEU A 21 15.21 0.13 -1.76
C LEU A 21 14.75 0.91 -2.99
N TYR A 22 13.50 1.40 -3.01
CA TYR A 22 12.86 1.96 -4.20
C TYR A 22 12.55 3.45 -4.09
N GLY A 23 12.61 4.03 -2.89
CA GLY A 23 12.41 5.46 -2.69
C GLY A 23 13.11 5.96 -1.44
N PRO A 24 13.36 7.28 -1.34
CA PRO A 24 13.96 7.88 -0.16
C PRO A 24 12.90 8.19 0.90
N GLY A 25 13.35 8.45 2.12
CA GLY A 25 12.54 9.02 3.20
C GLY A 25 13.32 10.06 3.99
N ARG A 26 12.70 10.61 5.04
CA ARG A 26 13.35 11.61 5.92
C ARG A 26 14.68 11.10 6.50
N TRP A 27 14.73 9.83 6.87
CA TRP A 27 15.87 9.18 7.53
C TRP A 27 16.60 8.15 6.65
N HIS A 28 16.37 8.09 5.34
CA HIS A 28 17.19 7.24 4.47
C HIS A 28 17.20 7.72 3.02
N GLU A 29 18.28 7.41 2.31
CA GLU A 29 18.35 7.49 0.85
C GLU A 29 17.81 6.22 0.19
N THR A 30 17.36 6.35 -1.06
CA THR A 30 16.98 5.21 -1.91
C THR A 30 18.10 4.16 -1.95
N GLY A 31 17.74 2.89 -1.78
CA GLY A 31 18.68 1.77 -1.70
C GLY A 31 18.98 1.32 -0.27
N THR A 32 18.49 2.04 0.73
CA THR A 32 18.72 1.71 2.15
C THR A 32 17.47 1.07 2.75
N ARG A 33 17.62 -0.12 3.34
CA ARG A 33 16.52 -0.75 4.10
C ARG A 33 16.37 -0.08 5.46
N LEU A 34 15.18 0.43 5.72
CA LEU A 34 14.82 1.04 7.00
C LEU A 34 13.33 0.84 7.25
N LEU A 35 12.97 0.30 8.40
CA LEU A 35 11.58 0.10 8.77
C LEU A 35 11.11 1.25 9.69
N TYR A 36 10.09 1.99 9.25
CA TYR A 36 9.49 3.07 10.01
C TYR A 36 8.31 2.56 10.83
N THR A 37 8.32 2.92 12.10
CA THR A 37 7.21 2.68 13.02
C THR A 37 7.02 3.92 13.93
N ALA A 38 5.88 4.01 14.59
CA ALA A 38 5.54 5.10 15.50
C ALA A 38 5.13 4.54 16.87
N GLU A 39 5.30 5.30 17.95
CA GLU A 39 4.82 4.87 19.28
C GLU A 39 3.31 4.81 19.41
N SER A 40 2.58 5.55 18.58
CA SER A 40 1.12 5.61 18.63
C SER A 40 0.53 5.31 17.26
N PHE A 41 -0.66 4.70 17.25
CA PHE A 41 -1.40 4.50 16.01
C PHE A 41 -1.83 5.83 15.38
N SER A 42 -2.16 6.84 16.19
CA SER A 42 -2.45 8.20 15.73
C SER A 42 -1.28 8.82 14.99
N LEU A 43 -0.06 8.66 15.49
CA LEU A 43 1.14 9.16 14.84
C LEU A 43 1.42 8.41 13.54
N ALA A 44 1.31 7.08 13.51
CA ALA A 44 1.45 6.31 12.27
C ALA A 44 0.47 6.78 11.18
N LYS A 45 -0.76 7.15 11.56
CA LYS A 45 -1.75 7.75 10.64
C LYS A 45 -1.30 9.13 10.16
N LEU A 46 -0.83 9.98 11.07
CA LEU A 46 -0.36 11.34 10.76
C LEU A 46 0.80 11.32 9.77
N GLU A 47 1.79 10.46 9.98
CA GLU A 47 2.95 10.28 9.10
C GLU A 47 2.53 9.89 7.68
N VAL A 48 1.64 8.91 7.52
CA VAL A 48 1.15 8.50 6.19
C VAL A 48 0.34 9.60 5.52
N LEU A 49 -0.54 10.27 6.28
CA LEU A 49 -1.36 11.35 5.74
C LEU A 49 -0.50 12.52 5.30
N ALA A 50 0.46 12.96 6.10
CA ALA A 50 1.30 14.10 5.76
C ALA A 50 2.14 13.87 4.51
N ASN A 51 2.59 12.64 4.27
CA ASN A 51 3.33 12.24 3.08
C ASN A 51 2.47 11.94 1.84
N SER A 52 1.15 12.11 1.92
CA SER A 52 0.22 11.81 0.81
C SER A 52 -0.61 13.04 0.43
N SER A 53 -0.75 13.37 -0.85
CA SER A 53 -1.66 14.44 -1.29
C SER A 53 -3.14 14.03 -1.25
N MET A 54 -3.40 12.74 -1.41
CA MET A 54 -4.73 12.11 -1.41
C MET A 54 -4.89 11.19 -0.20
N LEU A 55 -6.12 10.76 0.09
CA LEU A 55 -6.37 9.71 1.07
C LEU A 55 -5.71 8.39 0.66
N PRO A 56 -4.83 7.85 1.51
CA PRO A 56 -4.20 6.55 1.27
C PRO A 56 -5.25 5.44 1.23
N LYS A 57 -5.22 4.62 0.17
CA LYS A 57 -6.05 3.42 0.01
C LYS A 57 -5.24 2.14 0.19
N ASN A 58 -5.94 1.04 0.46
CA ASN A 58 -5.38 -0.30 0.64
C ASN A 58 -4.26 -0.32 1.68
N MET A 59 -4.54 0.21 2.86
CA MET A 59 -3.59 0.28 3.97
C MET A 59 -3.92 -0.79 5.01
N ALA A 60 -2.90 -1.29 5.69
CA ALA A 60 -3.01 -2.17 6.84
C ALA A 60 -2.26 -1.57 8.02
N LEU A 61 -2.91 -1.56 9.18
CA LEU A 61 -2.28 -1.42 10.48
C LEU A 61 -1.49 -2.70 10.78
N VAL A 62 -0.25 -2.52 11.20
CA VAL A 62 0.65 -3.56 11.67
C VAL A 62 1.09 -3.17 13.08
N ILE A 63 0.76 -4.00 14.05
CA ILE A 63 1.18 -3.83 15.45
C ILE A 63 2.39 -4.74 15.67
N ILE A 64 3.52 -4.15 16.06
CA ILE A 64 4.80 -4.85 16.19
C ILE A 64 5.24 -4.78 17.65
N GLU A 65 5.63 -5.92 18.20
CA GLU A 65 6.28 -6.01 19.50
C GLU A 65 7.79 -6.02 19.31
N ILE A 66 8.45 -5.13 20.04
CA ILE A 66 9.90 -5.07 20.22
C ILE A 66 10.18 -5.54 21.66
N PRO A 67 10.97 -6.60 21.89
CA PRO A 67 11.34 -7.02 23.24
C PRO A 67 12.00 -5.88 24.04
N ASP A 68 11.77 -5.83 25.35
CA ASP A 68 12.23 -4.72 26.20
C ASP A 68 13.75 -4.69 26.43
N ASP A 69 14.43 -5.81 26.17
CA ASP A 69 15.89 -5.97 26.29
C ASP A 69 16.66 -5.67 24.99
N ILE A 70 15.98 -5.13 23.97
CA ILE A 70 16.59 -4.76 22.70
C ILE A 70 17.41 -3.48 22.82
N SER A 71 18.54 -3.43 22.11
CA SER A 71 19.37 -2.25 21.98
C SER A 71 18.64 -1.10 21.27
N LEU A 72 18.61 0.06 21.94
CA LEU A 72 17.91 1.26 21.50
C LEU A 72 18.80 2.49 21.71
N LYS A 73 18.97 3.25 20.63
CA LYS A 73 19.55 4.60 20.67
C LYS A 73 18.44 5.63 20.56
N GLU A 74 18.50 6.67 21.39
CA GLU A 74 17.59 7.82 21.32
C GLU A 74 18.33 9.04 20.76
N LEU A 75 17.68 9.75 19.85
CA LEU A 75 18.06 11.09 19.43
C LEU A 75 16.99 12.08 19.92
N THR A 76 17.46 13.13 20.56
CA THR A 76 16.68 14.30 20.97
C THR A 76 16.80 15.40 19.91
N GLU A 77 16.04 16.49 20.04
CA GLU A 77 16.12 17.60 19.07
C GLU A 77 17.51 18.26 19.12
N GLU A 78 18.15 18.27 20.28
CA GLU A 78 19.49 18.78 20.52
C GLU A 78 20.59 17.98 19.80
N ASP A 79 20.31 16.72 19.44
CA ASP A 79 21.22 15.87 18.67
C ASP A 79 21.10 16.09 17.14
N LEU A 80 20.12 16.90 16.72
CA LEU A 80 19.78 17.11 15.32
C LEU A 80 20.15 18.52 14.83
N PRO A 81 20.31 18.73 13.51
CA PRO A 81 20.49 20.07 12.96
C PRO A 81 19.30 20.98 13.27
N ASP A 82 19.52 22.29 13.42
CA ASP A 82 18.46 23.27 13.73
C ASP A 82 17.26 23.20 12.75
N ASN A 83 17.51 22.79 11.50
CA ASN A 83 16.50 22.68 10.45
C ASN A 83 15.97 21.25 10.25
N TRP A 84 16.12 20.35 11.23
CA TRP A 84 15.75 18.94 11.10
C TRP A 84 14.27 18.71 10.76
N ALA A 85 13.39 19.59 11.22
CA ALA A 85 11.95 19.47 11.01
C ALA A 85 11.47 19.98 9.64
N ASP A 86 12.35 20.63 8.85
CA ASP A 86 12.00 21.25 7.58
C ASP A 86 11.43 20.25 6.55
N PHE A 87 10.72 20.82 5.56
CA PHE A 87 10.25 20.13 4.37
C PHE A 87 10.67 20.90 3.10
N PRO A 88 11.46 20.30 2.18
CA PRO A 88 12.01 18.94 2.24
C PRO A 88 13.02 18.73 3.39
N PRO A 89 13.18 17.50 3.89
CA PRO A 89 14.09 17.22 5.00
C PRO A 89 15.55 17.43 4.61
N PRO A 90 16.42 17.94 5.51
CA PRO A 90 17.83 18.11 5.21
C PRO A 90 18.54 16.74 5.09
N ALA A 91 19.47 16.63 4.13
CA ALA A 91 20.23 15.40 3.87
C ALA A 91 21.05 14.90 5.09
N ALA A 92 21.36 15.79 6.03
CA ALA A 92 22.04 15.45 7.28
C ALA A 92 21.30 14.35 8.07
N LEU A 93 19.96 14.31 8.04
CA LEU A 93 19.18 13.28 8.76
C LEU A 93 19.37 11.88 8.15
N GLN A 94 19.41 11.80 6.83
CA GLN A 94 19.68 10.55 6.12
C GLN A 94 21.09 10.04 6.43
N LYS A 95 22.07 10.95 6.53
CA LYS A 95 23.43 10.61 6.94
C LYS A 95 23.49 10.08 8.38
N ILE A 96 22.82 10.75 9.33
CA ILE A 96 22.76 10.31 10.74
C ILE A 96 22.23 8.87 10.85
N ALA A 97 21.11 8.59 10.17
CA ALA A 97 20.52 7.26 10.20
C ALA A 97 21.38 6.22 9.45
N LEU A 98 22.02 6.59 8.33
CA LEU A 98 22.92 5.69 7.60
C LEU A 98 24.14 5.31 8.45
N ASP A 99 24.73 6.27 9.16
CA ASP A 99 25.85 6.03 10.06
C ASP A 99 25.41 5.10 11.21
N TRP A 100 24.25 5.33 11.80
CA TRP A 100 23.66 4.43 12.81
C TRP A 100 23.43 3.00 12.28
N ILE A 101 22.89 2.84 11.07
CA ILE A 101 22.69 1.53 10.43
C ILE A 101 24.03 0.81 10.25
N ARG A 102 25.07 1.53 9.80
CA ARG A 102 26.42 1.00 9.56
C ARG A 102 27.15 0.63 10.84
N GLU A 103 26.95 1.39 11.91
CA GLU A 103 27.47 1.05 13.23
C GLU A 103 26.89 -0.26 13.74
N GLY A 104 25.61 -0.53 13.47
CA GLY A 104 24.97 -1.82 13.74
C GLY A 104 24.94 -2.22 15.22
N LYS A 105 25.07 -1.26 16.15
CA LYS A 105 25.08 -1.49 17.61
C LYS A 105 23.66 -1.60 18.19
N ASP A 106 22.74 -0.81 17.65
CA ASP A 106 21.36 -0.72 18.13
C ASP A 106 20.39 -1.18 17.04
N LEU A 107 19.42 -2.03 17.43
CA LEU A 107 18.34 -2.43 16.53
C LEU A 107 17.39 -1.26 16.23
N VAL A 108 17.16 -0.41 17.23
CA VAL A 108 16.16 0.65 17.19
C VAL A 108 16.81 2.03 17.36
N LEU A 109 16.42 2.96 16.49
CA LEU A 109 16.68 4.39 16.64
C LEU A 109 15.37 5.11 16.93
N LYS A 110 15.22 5.61 18.15
CA LYS A 110 14.10 6.45 18.57
C LYS A 110 14.40 7.90 18.20
N VAL A 111 13.49 8.53 17.44
CA VAL A 111 13.66 9.88 16.91
C VAL A 111 12.40 10.73 17.12
N PRO A 112 12.51 12.06 17.23
CA PRO A 112 11.34 12.94 17.27
C PRO A 112 10.54 12.84 15.97
N SER A 113 9.20 12.98 16.05
CA SER A 113 8.38 13.20 14.85
C SER A 113 8.38 14.67 14.48
N ALA A 114 8.68 14.96 13.20
CA ALA A 114 8.56 16.32 12.66
C ALA A 114 7.10 16.81 12.59
N HIS A 115 6.13 15.90 12.65
CA HIS A 115 4.70 16.23 12.60
C HIS A 115 4.09 16.44 13.99
N SER A 116 4.69 15.84 15.02
CA SER A 116 4.24 15.90 16.40
C SER A 116 5.48 15.85 17.32
N PRO A 117 6.09 17.00 17.66
CA PRO A 117 7.39 17.05 18.36
C PRO A 117 7.42 16.37 19.73
N PHE A 118 6.26 16.21 20.38
CA PHE A 118 6.13 15.48 21.64
C PHE A 118 6.01 13.96 21.46
N GLU A 119 5.83 13.50 20.22
CA GLU A 119 5.75 12.08 19.89
C GLU A 119 7.05 11.58 19.21
N ARG A 120 7.20 10.25 19.16
CA ARG A 120 8.41 9.58 18.70
C ARG A 120 8.13 8.54 17.63
N ASN A 121 8.98 8.54 16.60
CA ASN A 121 9.09 7.45 15.65
C ASN A 121 10.22 6.50 16.07
N TYR A 122 10.07 5.22 15.74
CA TYR A 122 11.01 4.16 16.03
C TYR A 122 11.44 3.58 14.69
N LEU A 123 12.67 3.91 14.30
CA LEU A 123 13.29 3.39 13.09
C LEU A 123 13.99 2.09 13.46
N ILE A 124 13.78 1.05 12.65
CA ILE A 124 14.28 -0.29 12.93
C ILE A 124 15.25 -0.68 11.81
N ASN A 125 16.46 -1.09 12.20
CA ASN A 125 17.51 -1.54 11.28
C ASN A 125 17.27 -3.01 10.89
N PRO A 126 16.87 -3.32 9.66
CA PRO A 126 16.59 -4.69 9.25
C PRO A 126 17.84 -5.57 9.07
N LEU A 127 19.03 -4.98 9.15
CA LEU A 127 20.30 -5.68 9.01
C LEU A 127 20.94 -6.04 10.37
N HIS A 128 20.34 -5.59 11.48
CA HIS A 128 20.86 -5.86 12.82
C HIS A 128 20.63 -7.34 13.21
N PRO A 129 21.57 -8.01 13.90
CA PRO A 129 21.44 -9.44 14.27
C PRO A 129 20.16 -9.78 15.05
N ASP A 130 19.73 -8.89 15.94
CA ASP A 130 18.51 -9.07 16.74
C ASP A 130 17.20 -8.76 15.99
N HIS A 131 17.22 -8.37 14.72
CA HIS A 131 16.00 -8.03 13.96
C HIS A 131 14.97 -9.18 13.94
N GLY A 132 15.43 -10.42 13.89
CA GLY A 132 14.56 -11.60 13.92
C GLY A 132 13.74 -11.77 15.21
N ARG A 133 14.02 -10.97 16.25
CA ARG A 133 13.29 -10.97 17.52
C ARG A 133 12.01 -10.14 17.48
N LEU A 134 11.79 -9.36 16.43
CA LEU A 134 10.57 -8.59 16.23
C LEU A 134 9.38 -9.51 15.93
N ARG A 135 8.22 -9.20 16.52
CA ARG A 135 7.01 -10.00 16.32
C ARG A 135 5.85 -9.13 15.87
N ILE A 136 5.20 -9.52 14.77
CA ILE A 136 3.88 -8.95 14.43
C ILE A 136 2.86 -9.52 15.41
N VAL A 137 2.23 -8.64 16.19
CA VAL A 137 1.18 -9.00 17.14
C VAL A 137 -0.17 -9.10 16.45
N GLU A 138 -0.46 -8.13 15.57
CA GLU A 138 -1.73 -8.04 14.85
C GLU A 138 -1.52 -7.32 13.51
N THR A 139 -2.31 -7.72 12.51
CA THR A 139 -2.52 -6.90 11.31
C THR A 139 -4.00 -6.69 11.08
N ARG A 140 -4.39 -5.47 10.69
CA ARG A 140 -5.79 -5.13 10.42
C ARG A 140 -5.89 -4.14 9.26
N SER A 141 -6.79 -4.39 8.31
CA SER A 141 -7.06 -3.42 7.24
C SER A 141 -7.53 -2.07 7.82
N HIS A 142 -6.98 -1.00 7.29
CA HIS A 142 -7.22 0.36 7.75
C HIS A 142 -7.81 1.25 6.65
N PHE A 143 -8.85 2.00 7.02
CA PHE A 143 -9.50 2.99 6.19
C PHE A 143 -9.45 4.35 6.88
N PHE A 144 -9.02 5.37 6.14
CA PHE A 144 -8.99 6.74 6.62
C PHE A 144 -10.37 7.40 6.51
N ASP A 145 -10.65 8.32 7.43
CA ASP A 145 -11.86 9.14 7.38
C ASP A 145 -11.80 10.09 6.18
N LYS A 146 -12.90 10.14 5.42
CA LYS A 146 -13.02 10.94 4.19
C LYS A 146 -12.85 12.45 4.39
N ARG A 147 -13.01 12.93 5.63
CA ARG A 147 -12.85 14.35 5.98
C ARG A 147 -11.38 14.78 6.05
N LEU A 148 -10.43 13.85 6.08
CA LEU A 148 -9.02 14.18 6.31
C LEU A 148 -8.31 14.69 5.06
N LYS A 149 -8.59 14.10 3.89
CA LYS A 149 -8.03 14.51 2.58
C LYS A 149 -9.00 14.16 1.44
N PRO A 150 -8.82 14.71 0.22
CA PRO A 150 -9.58 14.28 -0.94
C PRO A 150 -9.32 12.79 -1.25
N GLU A 151 -10.33 12.08 -1.74
CA GLU A 151 -10.15 10.76 -2.31
C GLU A 151 -9.63 10.87 -3.74
N GLU A 152 -8.73 9.97 -4.15
CA GLU A 152 -8.36 9.87 -5.56
C GLU A 152 -9.58 9.50 -6.40
N GLU A 153 -9.93 10.37 -7.35
CA GLU A 153 -11.00 10.13 -8.32
C GLU A 153 -10.69 8.84 -9.09
N ALA A 154 -11.68 7.95 -9.18
CA ALA A 154 -11.52 6.75 -9.99
C ALA A 154 -11.32 7.17 -11.45
N LYS A 155 -10.10 6.96 -11.98
CA LYS A 155 -9.86 7.12 -13.42
C LYS A 155 -10.92 6.31 -14.17
N PRO A 156 -11.64 6.89 -15.15
CA PRO A 156 -12.65 6.17 -15.88
C PRO A 156 -12.00 4.91 -16.46
N LYS A 157 -12.60 3.75 -16.18
CA LYS A 157 -12.14 2.48 -16.77
C LYS A 157 -12.05 2.71 -18.28
N PRO A 158 -10.93 2.34 -18.94
CA PRO A 158 -10.86 2.44 -20.39
C PRO A 158 -12.08 1.70 -20.95
N LYS A 159 -12.93 2.42 -21.71
CA LYS A 159 -14.02 1.78 -22.44
C LYS A 159 -13.35 0.67 -23.25
N LYS A 160 -13.76 -0.59 -23.04
CA LYS A 160 -13.34 -1.68 -23.91
C LYS A 160 -13.59 -1.18 -25.33
N LYS A 161 -12.54 -0.95 -26.11
CA LYS A 161 -12.70 -0.79 -27.56
C LYS A 161 -13.42 -2.07 -27.97
N ALA A 162 -14.62 -1.93 -28.54
CA ALA A 162 -15.24 -3.04 -29.23
C ALA A 162 -14.17 -3.54 -30.20
N SER A 163 -13.66 -4.75 -29.99
CA SER A 163 -12.91 -5.44 -31.01
C SER A 163 -13.83 -5.44 -32.22
N LYS A 164 -13.41 -4.79 -33.31
CA LYS A 164 -13.98 -5.12 -34.61
C LYS A 164 -13.66 -6.60 -34.79
N SER A 165 -14.64 -7.46 -34.51
CA SER A 165 -14.59 -8.85 -34.92
C SER A 165 -14.52 -8.82 -36.44
N ASP A 166 -13.53 -9.51 -37.00
CA ASP A 166 -13.51 -9.78 -38.43
C ASP A 166 -14.84 -10.41 -38.84
N PRO A 167 -15.42 -10.04 -40.00
CA PRO A 167 -16.72 -10.53 -40.45
C PRO A 167 -16.74 -12.04 -40.79
N ALA A 168 -15.69 -12.80 -40.47
CA ALA A 168 -15.56 -14.24 -40.74
C ALA A 168 -15.94 -15.15 -39.57
N ASP A 169 -16.07 -14.65 -38.33
CA ASP A 169 -16.27 -15.51 -37.14
C ASP A 169 -17.72 -15.53 -36.61
N MET A 170 -18.71 -15.11 -37.41
CA MET A 170 -20.13 -15.29 -37.07
C MET A 170 -20.61 -16.73 -37.33
N VAL A 171 -20.06 -17.72 -36.62
CA VAL A 171 -20.74 -19.00 -36.43
C VAL A 171 -21.70 -18.84 -35.26
N VAL A 172 -22.95 -18.62 -35.64
CA VAL A 172 -24.13 -18.54 -34.80
C VAL A 172 -24.29 -19.83 -33.97
N THR A 173 -23.89 -19.81 -32.70
CA THR A 173 -24.37 -20.78 -31.69
C THR A 173 -25.78 -20.37 -31.26
N LEU A 174 -26.80 -20.91 -31.95
CA LEU A 174 -28.18 -20.87 -31.48
C LEU A 174 -28.32 -21.74 -30.23
N LYS A 175 -28.64 -21.13 -29.10
CA LYS A 175 -29.19 -21.86 -27.94
C LYS A 175 -30.56 -22.45 -28.35
N PRO A 176 -30.94 -23.65 -27.88
CA PRO A 176 -32.20 -24.27 -28.25
C PRO A 176 -33.38 -23.48 -27.67
N ALA A 177 -34.28 -23.02 -28.54
CA ALA A 177 -35.52 -22.36 -28.15
C ALA A 177 -36.53 -23.36 -27.55
N SER A 178 -37.33 -22.88 -26.60
CA SER A 178 -38.41 -23.60 -25.95
C SER A 178 -39.46 -24.14 -26.95
N GLY A 179 -40.18 -25.19 -26.54
CA GLY A 179 -41.05 -26.01 -27.39
C GLY A 179 -42.16 -25.26 -28.16
N GLU A 180 -42.51 -24.05 -27.74
CA GLU A 180 -43.54 -23.23 -28.41
C GLU A 180 -43.02 -22.55 -29.68
N VAL A 181 -41.73 -22.21 -29.77
CA VAL A 181 -41.14 -21.57 -30.97
C VAL A 181 -40.98 -22.58 -32.12
N ARG A 182 -40.78 -23.87 -31.80
CA ARG A 182 -40.71 -24.94 -32.81
C ARG A 182 -42.04 -25.15 -33.55
N LYS A 183 -43.18 -24.95 -32.88
CA LYS A 183 -44.51 -25.15 -33.48
C LYS A 183 -44.84 -24.04 -34.50
N ALA A 184 -44.50 -22.79 -34.17
CA ALA A 184 -44.66 -21.65 -35.08
C ALA A 184 -43.74 -21.73 -36.32
N LEU A 185 -42.54 -22.30 -36.20
CA LEU A 185 -41.61 -22.43 -37.33
C LEU A 185 -42.00 -23.54 -38.33
N ILE A 186 -42.74 -24.56 -37.88
CA ILE A 186 -43.20 -25.67 -38.74
C ILE A 186 -44.42 -25.24 -39.57
N GLU A 187 -45.36 -24.49 -39.00
CA GLU A 187 -46.54 -23.97 -39.72
C GLU A 187 -46.14 -22.94 -40.80
N LEU A 188 -45.13 -22.11 -40.52
CA LEU A 188 -44.62 -21.10 -41.47
C LEU A 188 -43.82 -21.72 -42.64
N LYS A 189 -43.26 -22.93 -42.46
CA LYS A 189 -42.59 -23.69 -43.52
C LYS A 189 -43.57 -24.48 -44.39
N ALA A 190 -44.65 -25.01 -43.83
CA ALA A 190 -45.70 -25.68 -44.59
C ALA A 190 -46.44 -24.73 -45.54
N HIS A 191 -46.63 -23.47 -45.14
CA HIS A 191 -47.29 -22.45 -45.97
C HIS A 191 -46.43 -21.91 -47.12
N LYS A 192 -45.10 -22.02 -47.03
CA LYS A 192 -44.15 -21.61 -48.10
C LYS A 192 -43.86 -22.69 -49.14
N LEU A 193 -44.15 -23.96 -48.86
CA LEU A 193 -43.94 -25.07 -49.79
C LEU A 193 -45.13 -25.35 -50.73
N LYS A 194 -46.32 -24.81 -50.45
CA LYS A 194 -47.49 -24.90 -51.36
C LYS A 194 -47.57 -23.78 -52.41
N GLY A 195 -46.65 -22.81 -52.42
CA GLY A 195 -46.68 -21.64 -53.30
C GLY A 195 -45.59 -21.56 -54.37
N LYS A 196 -44.88 -22.66 -54.66
CA LYS A 196 -43.77 -22.71 -55.64
C LYS A 196 -43.75 -23.96 -56.52
N GLN A 197 -44.93 -24.49 -56.87
CA GLN A 197 -45.10 -25.34 -58.06
C GLN A 197 -46.22 -24.76 -58.92
N SER A 198 -45.86 -23.76 -59.73
CA SER A 198 -46.55 -23.31 -60.95
C SER A 198 -45.63 -22.32 -61.66
#